data_AF-A0AAE3A1F9-F1
#
_entry.id   AF-A0AAE3A1F9-F1
#
_cell.length_a   1.000
_cell.length_b   1.000
_cell.length_c   1.000
_cell.angle_alpha   90.00
_cell.angle_beta   90.00
_cell.angle_gamma   90.00
#
_symmetry.space_group_name_H-M   'P 1'
#
loop_
_entity.id
_entity.type
_entity.pdbx_description
1 polymer ?
#
loop_
_entity_poly.entity_id
_entity_poly.type
_entity_poly.pdbx_seq_one_letter_code
_entity_poly.pdbx_strand_id
1 'polypeptide(L)'
;MTNGLSGPRKQFLDVLRVLATCAVVLMHVLTGATDVTDASIVPEYRSLLLSVMDLVTWCVPIFLLISGYLFLNPERTLTYPVMIKKYCRRIALAILLFGVPYAASELVVAERTFRIRMIPEALKMTLTGHTWSHMWYLYLILFLYLITPLLKKVLRVLPVWGAAAVMAVIFLGSSVAPFLNKVLDVNSIPVLPDGGVYFLYYLCGYLFAVREVCVDKAESSGTSGKGMEAGLDTEPVRGKRIGNVWLMAAAVLMMGMILSRTLAGFSIQMAYNYPFTVLLAVLLFAAGWNGRRDGAASTAREKDRTHRIPWQEAGALSFAVYLVHPVYVNLLYKFVKITPFTVLEQCGVQSVAAGQAVLILLLAAFCLVVLALATATAWVLRKIPVLRKFVL
;
A
#
# COMPACT_ATOMS: atom_id res chain seq x y z
N MET A 1 -15.27 19.31 -20.62
CA MET A 1 -15.42 19.88 -19.27
C MET A 1 -16.51 19.10 -18.55
N THR A 2 -16.15 18.34 -17.50
CA THR A 2 -17.11 17.74 -16.56
C THR A 2 -16.82 18.36 -15.20
N ASN A 3 -17.29 19.60 -15.05
CA ASN A 3 -17.37 20.26 -13.75
C ASN A 3 -18.58 19.66 -13.05
N GLY A 4 -18.32 18.68 -12.18
CA GLY A 4 -19.37 18.01 -11.42
C GLY A 4 -18.79 16.88 -10.58
N LEU A 5 -18.66 17.14 -9.27
CA LEU A 5 -18.60 16.15 -8.20
C LEU A 5 -17.26 15.43 -7.95
N SER A 6 -16.15 16.18 -7.90
CA SER A 6 -15.02 15.79 -7.03
C SER A 6 -14.91 16.81 -5.91
N GLY A 7 -15.19 16.38 -4.66
CA GLY A 7 -14.87 17.20 -3.49
C GLY A 7 -13.39 17.61 -3.46
N PRO A 8 -13.02 18.57 -2.60
CA PRO A 8 -11.64 19.05 -2.48
C PRO A 8 -10.68 17.88 -2.24
N ARG A 9 -9.54 17.90 -2.93
CA ARG A 9 -8.50 16.87 -2.84
C ARG A 9 -7.98 16.80 -1.41
N LYS A 10 -7.97 15.60 -0.83
CA LYS A 10 -7.57 15.36 0.57
C LYS A 10 -6.07 15.09 0.65
N GLN A 11 -5.35 15.94 1.39
CA GLN A 11 -3.88 15.89 1.43
C GLN A 11 -3.38 14.61 2.12
N PHE A 12 -4.10 14.10 3.11
CA PHE A 12 -3.69 12.89 3.84
C PHE A 12 -3.60 11.67 2.92
N LEU A 13 -4.46 11.56 1.91
CA LEU A 13 -4.42 10.47 0.93
C LEU A 13 -3.14 10.51 0.10
N ASP A 14 -2.68 11.71 -0.26
CA ASP A 14 -1.45 11.86 -1.02
C ASP A 14 -0.22 11.52 -0.17
N VAL A 15 -0.22 11.93 1.11
CA VAL A 15 0.83 11.54 2.08
C VAL A 15 0.88 10.02 2.25
N LEU A 16 -0.27 9.38 2.51
CA LEU A 16 -0.33 7.92 2.68
C LEU A 16 0.11 7.17 1.42
N ARG A 17 -0.23 7.66 0.21
CA ARG A 17 0.26 7.07 -1.05
C ARG A 17 1.77 7.14 -1.16
N VAL A 18 2.37 8.28 -0.85
CA VAL A 18 3.83 8.45 -0.92
C VAL A 18 4.51 7.53 0.09
N LEU A 19 4.05 7.52 1.35
CA LEU A 19 4.62 6.64 2.38
C LEU A 19 4.48 5.16 2.02
N ALA A 20 3.31 4.74 1.53
CA ALA A 20 3.09 3.38 1.06
C ALA A 20 3.98 3.04 -0.15
N THR A 21 4.20 3.98 -1.08
CA THR A 21 5.11 3.76 -2.22
C THR A 21 6.55 3.56 -1.75
N CYS A 22 7.04 4.41 -0.84
CA CYS A 22 8.37 4.24 -0.25
C CYS A 22 8.52 2.88 0.45
N ALA A 23 7.49 2.47 1.19
CA ALA A 23 7.47 1.17 1.87
C ALA A 23 7.44 -0.01 0.88
N VAL A 24 6.70 0.07 -0.24
CA VAL A 24 6.75 -0.95 -1.32
C VAL A 24 8.16 -1.05 -1.91
N VAL A 25 8.81 0.07 -2.20
CA VAL A 25 10.16 0.05 -2.76
C VAL A 25 11.15 -0.57 -1.78
N LEU A 26 11.09 -0.20 -0.49
CA LEU A 26 11.93 -0.81 0.54
C LEU A 26 11.67 -2.33 0.65
N MET A 27 10.40 -2.76 0.60
CA MET A 27 10.03 -4.17 0.60
C MET A 27 10.63 -4.93 -0.59
N HIS A 28 10.66 -4.33 -1.79
CA HIS A 28 11.25 -4.95 -2.98
C HIS A 28 12.77 -4.90 -3.03
N VAL A 29 13.41 -3.86 -2.50
CA VAL A 29 14.85 -3.81 -2.27
C VAL A 29 15.26 -4.95 -1.34
N LEU A 30 14.51 -5.16 -0.27
CA LEU A 30 14.79 -6.21 0.70
C LEU A 30 14.56 -7.61 0.13
N THR A 31 13.37 -7.90 -0.40
CA THR A 31 13.04 -9.21 -1.00
C THR A 31 13.91 -9.54 -2.20
N GLY A 32 14.16 -8.57 -3.09
CA GLY A 32 15.05 -8.77 -4.23
C GLY A 32 16.48 -9.08 -3.81
N ALA A 33 16.97 -8.49 -2.72
CA ALA A 33 18.30 -8.79 -2.20
C ALA A 33 18.37 -10.19 -1.60
N THR A 34 17.34 -10.62 -0.85
CA THR A 34 17.28 -11.97 -0.28
C THR A 34 17.15 -13.06 -1.34
N ASP A 35 16.48 -12.77 -2.46
CA ASP A 35 16.26 -13.74 -3.55
C ASP A 35 17.54 -14.08 -4.34
N VAL A 36 18.53 -13.17 -4.33
CA VAL A 36 19.79 -13.34 -5.08
C VAL A 36 21.02 -13.58 -4.20
N THR A 37 20.86 -13.52 -2.87
CA THR A 37 21.99 -13.66 -1.93
C THR A 37 22.03 -15.08 -1.38
N ASP A 38 23.23 -15.62 -1.21
CA ASP A 38 23.44 -16.96 -0.68
C ASP A 38 22.86 -17.14 0.72
N ALA A 39 22.24 -18.31 0.94
CA ALA A 39 21.55 -18.66 2.17
C ALA A 39 22.45 -18.74 3.41
N SER A 40 23.77 -18.58 3.27
CA SER A 40 24.76 -18.58 4.35
C SER A 40 24.90 -17.24 5.06
N ILE A 41 24.68 -16.10 4.38
CA ILE A 41 24.74 -14.74 4.96
C ILE A 41 23.41 -14.38 5.65
N VAL A 42 22.31 -14.89 5.08
CA VAL A 42 20.94 -14.61 5.51
C VAL A 42 20.63 -15.00 6.98
N PRO A 43 21.16 -16.08 7.59
CA PRO A 43 20.75 -16.53 8.92
C PRO A 43 21.09 -15.52 10.03
N GLU A 44 22.27 -14.90 9.98
CA GLU A 44 22.74 -13.94 10.99
C GLU A 44 21.92 -12.65 10.99
N TYR A 45 21.51 -12.18 9.81
CA TYR A 45 20.72 -10.97 9.65
C TYR A 45 19.21 -11.24 9.56
N ARG A 46 18.77 -12.51 9.59
CA ARG A 46 17.38 -12.91 9.34
C ARG A 46 16.37 -12.18 10.21
N SER A 47 16.64 -12.05 11.51
CA SER A 47 15.73 -11.36 12.44
C SER A 47 15.56 -9.87 12.08
N LEU A 48 16.65 -9.20 11.69
CA LEU A 48 16.61 -7.82 11.22
C LEU A 48 15.81 -7.70 9.91
N LEU A 49 16.08 -8.56 8.93
CA LEU A 49 15.39 -8.55 7.63
C LEU A 49 13.88 -8.78 7.83
N LEU A 50 13.49 -9.77 8.64
CA LEU A 50 12.08 -10.02 8.96
C LEU A 50 11.46 -8.85 9.72
N SER A 51 12.17 -8.20 10.65
CA SER A 51 11.67 -7.02 11.35
C SER A 51 11.41 -5.86 10.38
N VAL A 52 12.32 -5.60 9.43
CA VAL A 52 12.11 -4.57 8.41
C VAL A 52 10.92 -4.92 7.51
N MET A 53 10.80 -6.17 7.08
CA MET A 53 9.65 -6.64 6.29
C MET A 53 8.32 -6.41 7.02
N ASP A 54 8.24 -6.79 8.29
CA ASP A 54 7.05 -6.61 9.12
C ASP A 54 6.61 -5.14 9.18
N LEU A 55 7.57 -4.22 9.30
CA LEU A 55 7.35 -2.78 9.38
C LEU A 55 6.96 -2.13 8.07
N VAL A 56 7.12 -2.79 6.91
CA VAL A 56 6.76 -2.24 5.59
C VAL A 56 5.59 -2.96 4.93
N THR A 57 5.15 -4.10 5.46
CA THR A 57 4.09 -4.93 4.85
C THR A 57 2.72 -4.23 4.83
N TRP A 58 2.50 -3.17 5.61
CA TRP A 58 1.28 -2.36 5.56
C TRP A 58 1.10 -1.55 4.25
N CYS A 59 2.14 -1.49 3.41
CA CYS A 59 2.18 -0.66 2.20
C CYS A 59 1.05 -0.97 1.19
N VAL A 60 0.84 -2.24 0.85
CA VAL A 60 -0.23 -2.69 -0.06
C VAL A 60 -1.62 -2.49 0.56
N PRO A 61 -1.87 -2.90 1.82
CA PRO A 61 -3.11 -2.60 2.53
C PRO A 61 -3.52 -1.13 2.44
N ILE A 62 -2.61 -0.17 2.64
CA ILE A 62 -2.95 1.26 2.56
C ILE A 62 -3.52 1.64 1.19
N PHE A 63 -2.99 1.13 0.08
CA PHE A 63 -3.56 1.41 -1.24
C PHE A 63 -4.98 0.84 -1.40
N LEU A 64 -5.25 -0.32 -0.81
CA LEU A 64 -6.60 -0.92 -0.77
C LEU A 64 -7.56 -0.08 0.08
N LEU A 65 -7.15 0.36 1.27
CA LEU A 65 -7.94 1.26 2.12
C LEU A 65 -8.25 2.58 1.40
N ILE A 66 -7.26 3.20 0.77
CA ILE A 66 -7.45 4.44 -0.02
C ILE A 66 -8.46 4.22 -1.15
N SER A 67 -8.35 3.09 -1.84
CA SER A 67 -9.25 2.76 -2.95
C SER A 67 -10.68 2.52 -2.47
N GLY A 68 -10.85 1.76 -1.39
CA GLY A 68 -12.14 1.51 -0.76
C GLY A 68 -12.77 2.80 -0.25
N TYR A 69 -11.98 3.63 0.42
CA TYR A 69 -12.39 4.94 0.89
C TYR A 69 -12.91 5.85 -0.23
N LEU A 70 -12.20 5.90 -1.36
CA LEU A 70 -12.56 6.78 -2.48
C LEU A 70 -13.75 6.26 -3.30
N PHE A 71 -13.86 4.95 -3.49
CA PHE A 71 -14.87 4.39 -4.41
C PHE A 71 -16.15 3.94 -3.71
N LEU A 72 -16.05 3.43 -2.48
CA LEU A 72 -17.21 3.02 -1.71
C LEU A 72 -17.89 4.19 -0.96
N ASN A 73 -17.34 5.41 -1.03
CA ASN A 73 -17.97 6.60 -0.46
C ASN A 73 -19.46 6.72 -0.89
N PRO A 74 -20.41 6.77 0.07
CA PRO A 74 -21.85 6.87 -0.21
C PRO A 74 -22.26 8.08 -1.06
N GLU A 75 -21.61 9.23 -0.87
CA GLU A 75 -21.95 10.49 -1.56
C GLU A 75 -21.46 10.53 -3.00
N ARG A 76 -20.51 9.66 -3.35
CA ARG A 76 -19.93 9.64 -4.68
C ARG A 76 -20.79 8.82 -5.63
N THR A 77 -21.45 9.46 -6.59
CA THR A 77 -22.20 8.74 -7.64
C THR A 77 -21.23 8.09 -8.63
N LEU A 78 -21.00 6.78 -8.47
CA LEU A 78 -20.20 5.99 -9.42
C LEU A 78 -21.11 5.11 -10.24
N THR A 79 -21.23 5.41 -11.52
CA THR A 79 -21.98 4.59 -12.47
C THR A 79 -21.10 3.45 -13.00
N TYR A 80 -21.72 2.32 -13.35
CA TYR A 80 -21.03 1.16 -13.93
C TYR A 80 -20.15 1.55 -15.14
N PRO A 81 -20.62 2.35 -16.11
CA PRO A 81 -19.80 2.73 -17.26
C PRO A 81 -18.54 3.52 -16.89
N VAL A 82 -18.62 4.36 -15.85
CA VAL A 82 -17.46 5.15 -15.38
C VAL A 82 -16.42 4.22 -14.74
N MET A 83 -16.85 3.27 -13.90
CA MET A 83 -15.93 2.31 -13.29
C MET A 83 -15.18 1.48 -14.34
N ILE A 84 -15.88 0.98 -15.34
CA ILE A 84 -15.28 0.16 -16.40
C ILE A 84 -14.42 1.01 -17.34
N LYS A 85 -14.98 2.05 -17.98
CA LYS A 85 -14.31 2.79 -19.06
C LYS A 85 -13.20 3.72 -18.56
N LYS A 86 -13.24 4.16 -17.31
CA LYS A 86 -12.25 5.09 -16.75
C LYS A 86 -11.23 4.37 -15.87
N TYR A 87 -11.69 3.65 -14.83
CA TYR A 87 -10.81 3.10 -13.81
C TYR A 87 -10.27 1.72 -14.17
N CYS A 88 -11.14 0.78 -14.54
CA CYS A 88 -10.72 -0.57 -14.93
C CYS A 88 -9.87 -0.53 -16.21
N ARG A 89 -10.29 0.25 -17.23
CA ARG A 89 -9.50 0.44 -18.45
C ARG A 89 -8.10 0.96 -18.15
N ARG A 90 -7.96 1.92 -17.24
CA ARG A 90 -6.65 2.48 -16.87
C ARG A 90 -5.73 1.40 -16.27
N ILE A 91 -6.23 0.56 -15.37
CA ILE A 91 -5.45 -0.53 -14.78
C ILE A 91 -5.15 -1.63 -15.80
N ALA A 92 -6.14 -2.02 -16.62
CA ALA A 92 -5.94 -3.00 -17.69
C ALA A 92 -4.87 -2.55 -18.69
N LEU A 93 -4.87 -1.28 -19.08
CA LEU A 93 -3.82 -0.71 -19.93
C LEU A 93 -2.47 -0.70 -19.22
N ALA A 94 -2.40 -0.46 -17.90
CA ALA A 94 -1.16 -0.57 -17.14
C ALA A 94 -0.62 -2.01 -17.15
N ILE A 95 -1.49 -3.00 -16.92
CA ILE A 95 -1.13 -4.43 -16.97
C ILE A 95 -0.57 -4.79 -18.34
N LEU A 96 -1.22 -4.38 -19.43
CA LEU A 96 -0.75 -4.70 -20.78
C LEU A 96 0.55 -3.96 -21.13
N LEU A 97 0.62 -2.65 -20.83
CA LEU A 97 1.74 -1.82 -21.23
C LEU A 97 3.03 -2.16 -20.47
N PHE A 98 2.94 -2.49 -19.18
CA PHE A 98 4.12 -2.83 -18.36
C PHE A 98 4.32 -4.34 -18.23
N GLY A 99 3.24 -5.12 -18.15
CA GLY A 99 3.31 -6.58 -17.98
C GLY A 99 3.86 -7.31 -19.21
N VAL A 100 3.48 -6.91 -20.43
CA VAL A 100 3.98 -7.57 -21.64
C VAL A 100 5.50 -7.39 -21.79
N PRO A 101 6.08 -6.18 -21.65
CA PRO A 101 7.53 -6.04 -21.62
C PRO A 101 8.21 -6.84 -20.51
N TYR A 102 7.63 -6.92 -19.31
CA TYR A 102 8.22 -7.70 -18.20
C TYR A 102 8.19 -9.21 -18.46
N ALA A 103 7.09 -9.74 -19.01
CA ALA A 103 7.03 -11.14 -19.42
C ALA A 103 8.00 -11.43 -20.57
N ALA A 104 8.07 -10.53 -21.56
CA ALA A 104 8.98 -10.67 -22.68
C ALA A 104 10.45 -10.64 -22.22
N SER A 105 10.81 -9.78 -21.26
CA SER A 105 12.19 -9.75 -20.75
C SER A 105 12.55 -11.03 -20.01
N GLU A 106 11.62 -11.64 -19.26
CA GLU A 106 11.84 -12.96 -18.65
C GLU A 106 12.08 -14.04 -19.71
N LEU A 107 11.28 -14.07 -20.79
CA LEU A 107 11.48 -15.03 -21.89
C LEU A 107 12.84 -14.86 -22.57
N VAL A 108 13.24 -13.62 -22.87
CA VAL A 108 14.53 -13.32 -23.50
C VAL A 108 15.70 -13.74 -22.59
N VAL A 109 15.60 -13.49 -21.29
CA VAL A 109 16.64 -13.89 -20.32
C VAL A 109 16.70 -15.42 -20.18
N ALA A 110 15.56 -16.09 -20.11
CA ALA A 110 15.48 -17.54 -19.98
C ALA A 110 16.01 -18.27 -21.23
N GLU A 111 15.62 -17.82 -22.42
CA GLU A 111 15.98 -18.47 -23.68
C GLU A 111 17.29 -17.98 -24.29
N ARG A 112 17.86 -16.88 -23.76
CA ARG A 112 19.06 -16.20 -24.27
C ARG A 112 19.03 -15.86 -25.77
N THR A 113 17.83 -15.77 -26.36
CA THR A 113 17.61 -15.44 -27.77
C THR A 113 16.43 -14.47 -27.89
N PHE A 114 16.24 -13.86 -29.05
CA PHE A 114 15.09 -13.03 -29.33
C PHE A 114 14.29 -13.63 -30.48
N ARG A 115 13.06 -14.08 -30.20
CA ARG A 115 12.14 -14.68 -31.18
C ARG A 115 10.88 -13.83 -31.25
N ILE A 116 10.40 -13.48 -32.45
CA ILE A 116 9.19 -12.65 -32.63
C ILE A 116 7.95 -13.30 -31.97
N ARG A 117 7.92 -14.65 -31.89
CA ARG A 117 6.86 -15.41 -31.19
C ARG A 117 6.81 -15.17 -29.68
N MET A 118 7.84 -14.57 -29.08
CA MET A 118 7.84 -14.20 -27.66
C MET A 118 6.81 -13.11 -27.34
N ILE A 119 6.40 -12.27 -28.29
CA ILE A 119 5.41 -11.21 -28.03
C ILE A 119 4.02 -11.79 -27.70
N PRO A 120 3.42 -12.66 -28.54
CA PRO A 120 2.14 -13.30 -28.19
C PRO A 120 2.25 -14.23 -26.98
N GLU A 121 3.40 -14.86 -26.75
CA GLU A 121 3.65 -15.67 -25.55
C GLU A 121 3.69 -14.79 -24.29
N ALA A 122 4.42 -13.67 -24.32
CA ALA A 122 4.46 -12.68 -23.25
C ALA A 122 3.07 -12.08 -22.97
N LEU A 123 2.25 -11.86 -24.00
CA LEU A 123 0.86 -11.45 -23.83
C LEU A 123 0.04 -12.52 -23.10
N LYS A 124 0.17 -13.80 -23.49
CA LYS A 124 -0.50 -14.91 -22.81
C LYS A 124 -0.04 -15.03 -21.34
N MET A 125 1.26 -14.90 -21.08
CA MET A 125 1.83 -14.89 -19.74
C MET A 125 1.27 -13.72 -18.91
N THR A 126 1.18 -12.53 -19.50
CA THR A 126 0.58 -11.34 -18.86
C THR A 126 -0.88 -11.56 -18.51
N LEU A 127 -1.68 -12.07 -19.43
CA LEU A 127 -3.11 -12.32 -19.17
C LEU A 127 -3.36 -13.43 -18.14
N THR A 128 -2.43 -14.38 -18.00
CA THR A 128 -2.51 -15.47 -17.02
C THR A 128 -1.82 -15.12 -15.69
N GLY A 129 -1.27 -13.92 -15.55
CA GLY A 129 -0.60 -13.48 -14.32
C GLY A 129 0.82 -14.01 -14.12
N HIS A 130 1.39 -14.71 -15.10
CA HIS A 130 2.77 -15.21 -15.09
C HIS A 130 3.76 -14.10 -15.48
N THR A 131 3.77 -13.01 -14.70
CA THR A 131 4.68 -11.88 -14.87
C THR A 131 5.53 -11.70 -13.61
N TRP A 132 6.33 -10.64 -13.55
CA TRP A 132 7.03 -10.26 -12.32
C TRP A 132 6.08 -10.21 -11.12
N SER A 133 6.54 -10.72 -9.99
CA SER A 133 5.74 -10.92 -8.77
C SER A 133 4.93 -9.68 -8.41
N HIS A 134 5.56 -8.51 -8.37
CA HIS A 134 4.93 -7.24 -7.98
C HIS A 134 3.64 -6.89 -8.74
N MET A 135 3.46 -7.36 -9.99
CA MET A 135 2.28 -7.06 -10.82
C MET A 135 0.98 -7.64 -10.24
N TRP A 136 1.05 -8.64 -9.35
CA TRP A 136 -0.08 -9.31 -8.72
C TRP A 136 -1.14 -8.32 -8.20
N TYR A 137 -0.70 -7.21 -7.60
CA TYR A 137 -1.58 -6.21 -7.02
C TYR A 137 -2.42 -5.47 -8.07
N LEU A 138 -1.93 -5.30 -9.31
CA LEU A 138 -2.73 -4.69 -10.39
C LEU A 138 -3.91 -5.57 -10.78
N TYR A 139 -3.73 -6.90 -10.79
CA TYR A 139 -4.83 -7.84 -11.05
C TYR A 139 -5.83 -7.82 -9.89
N LEU A 140 -5.35 -7.80 -8.64
CA LEU A 140 -6.20 -7.69 -7.46
C LEU A 140 -7.04 -6.40 -7.48
N ILE A 141 -6.42 -5.24 -7.71
CA ILE A 141 -7.14 -3.96 -7.69
C ILE A 141 -8.11 -3.84 -8.87
N LEU A 142 -7.76 -4.40 -10.04
CA LEU A 142 -8.67 -4.50 -11.17
C LEU A 142 -9.90 -5.33 -10.81
N PHE A 143 -9.72 -6.51 -10.20
CA PHE A 143 -10.82 -7.33 -9.70
C PHE A 143 -11.70 -6.57 -8.71
N LEU A 144 -11.11 -5.89 -7.72
CA LEU A 144 -11.85 -5.07 -6.76
C LEU A 144 -12.64 -3.96 -7.44
N TYR A 145 -12.08 -3.28 -8.45
CA TYR A 145 -12.76 -2.24 -9.22
C TYR A 145 -13.95 -2.78 -10.03
N LEU A 146 -13.84 -3.98 -10.57
CA LEU A 146 -14.92 -4.64 -11.31
C LEU A 146 -16.10 -4.98 -10.40
N ILE A 147 -15.84 -5.45 -9.17
CA ILE A 147 -16.90 -5.79 -8.20
C ILE A 147 -17.44 -4.57 -7.44
N THR A 148 -16.72 -3.45 -7.43
CA THR A 148 -17.09 -2.22 -6.69
C THR A 148 -18.55 -1.78 -6.93
N PRO A 149 -19.08 -1.74 -8.17
CA PRO A 149 -20.46 -1.31 -8.42
C PRO A 149 -21.51 -2.26 -7.81
N LEU A 150 -21.20 -3.55 -7.71
CA LEU A 150 -22.05 -4.54 -7.04
C LEU A 150 -21.95 -4.32 -5.53
N LEU A 151 -20.73 -4.20 -5.00
CA LEU A 151 -20.48 -3.98 -3.59
C LEU A 151 -21.17 -2.72 -3.07
N LYS A 152 -21.16 -1.64 -3.85
CA LYS A 152 -21.84 -0.38 -3.51
C LYS A 152 -23.37 -0.53 -3.43
N LYS A 153 -23.98 -1.39 -4.25
CA LYS A 153 -25.41 -1.70 -4.14
C LYS A 153 -25.71 -2.44 -2.84
N VAL A 154 -24.91 -3.46 -2.52
CA VAL A 154 -25.06 -4.24 -1.28
C VAL A 154 -24.88 -3.36 -0.05
N LEU A 155 -23.81 -2.57 0.01
CA LEU A 155 -23.50 -1.66 1.13
C LEU A 155 -24.48 -0.50 1.30
N ARG A 156 -25.35 -0.23 0.32
CA ARG A 156 -26.43 0.76 0.47
C ARG A 156 -27.63 0.18 1.21
N VAL A 157 -27.88 -1.13 1.07
CA VAL A 157 -28.97 -1.84 1.73
C VAL A 157 -28.55 -2.32 3.12
N LEU A 158 -27.28 -2.70 3.26
CA LEU A 158 -26.74 -3.24 4.50
C LEU A 158 -26.55 -2.13 5.56
N PRO A 159 -27.04 -2.31 6.80
CA PRO A 159 -26.75 -1.37 7.88
C PRO A 159 -25.26 -1.42 8.25
N VAL A 160 -24.75 -0.32 8.83
CA VAL A 160 -23.32 -0.19 9.17
C VAL A 160 -22.85 -1.30 10.13
N TRP A 161 -23.68 -1.71 11.08
CA TRP A 161 -23.38 -2.83 11.98
C TRP A 161 -23.30 -4.17 11.22
N GLY A 162 -24.13 -4.36 10.19
CA GLY A 162 -24.10 -5.54 9.34
C GLY A 162 -22.82 -5.60 8.51
N ALA A 163 -22.39 -4.45 7.96
CA ALA A 163 -21.09 -4.34 7.30
C ALA A 163 -19.94 -4.67 8.28
N ALA A 164 -20.00 -4.12 9.50
CA ALA A 164 -19.03 -4.41 10.57
C ALA A 164 -18.98 -5.90 10.94
N ALA A 165 -20.14 -6.57 11.04
CA ALA A 165 -20.22 -8.00 11.30
C ALA A 165 -19.57 -8.82 10.17
N VAL A 166 -19.85 -8.49 8.90
CA VAL A 166 -19.20 -9.15 7.75
C VAL A 166 -17.68 -8.97 7.79
N MET A 167 -17.19 -7.77 8.07
CA MET A 167 -15.75 -7.55 8.21
C MET A 167 -15.14 -8.33 9.39
N ALA A 168 -15.85 -8.44 10.51
CA ALA A 168 -15.39 -9.24 11.65
C ALA A 168 -15.26 -10.72 11.28
N VAL A 169 -16.23 -11.28 10.55
CA VAL A 169 -16.16 -12.66 10.03
C VAL A 169 -14.97 -12.84 9.09
N ILE A 170 -14.75 -11.90 8.17
CA ILE A 170 -13.62 -11.97 7.23
C ILE A 170 -12.29 -11.84 7.98
N PHE A 171 -12.19 -10.95 8.98
CA PHE A 171 -11.01 -10.79 9.80
C PHE A 171 -10.70 -12.07 10.59
N LEU A 172 -11.71 -12.65 11.24
CA LEU A 172 -11.53 -13.89 12.00
C LEU A 172 -11.13 -15.05 11.07
N GLY A 173 -11.83 -15.25 9.96
CA GLY A 173 -11.61 -16.40 9.08
C GLY A 173 -10.41 -16.27 8.13
N SER A 174 -10.08 -15.06 7.67
CA SER A 174 -9.01 -14.83 6.68
C SER A 174 -7.73 -14.27 7.30
N SER A 175 -7.74 -13.91 8.58
CA SER A 175 -6.58 -13.33 9.25
C SER A 175 -6.24 -14.02 10.57
N VAL A 176 -7.17 -14.07 11.51
CA VAL A 176 -6.92 -14.69 12.82
C VAL A 176 -6.78 -16.21 12.72
N ALA A 177 -7.68 -16.90 12.03
CA ALA A 177 -7.65 -18.36 11.89
C ALA A 177 -6.37 -18.87 11.19
N PRO A 178 -5.94 -18.33 10.02
CA PRO A 178 -4.67 -18.73 9.41
C PRO A 178 -3.45 -18.45 10.31
N PHE A 179 -3.47 -17.33 11.03
CA PHE A 179 -2.42 -16.99 11.98
C PHE A 179 -2.35 -18.00 13.13
N LEU A 180 -3.49 -18.36 13.73
CA LEU A 180 -3.56 -19.36 14.80
C LEU A 180 -3.12 -20.74 14.32
N ASN A 181 -3.56 -21.18 13.13
CA ASN A 181 -3.10 -22.44 12.54
C ASN A 181 -1.57 -22.48 12.44
N LYS A 182 -0.95 -21.37 12.01
CA LYS A 182 0.50 -21.29 11.84
C LYS A 182 1.28 -21.16 13.14
N VAL A 183 0.71 -20.53 14.17
CA VAL A 183 1.36 -20.39 15.50
C VAL A 183 1.23 -21.67 16.32
N LEU A 184 0.07 -22.33 16.24
CA LEU A 184 -0.21 -23.55 16.99
C LEU A 184 0.26 -24.82 16.26
N ASP A 185 0.67 -24.70 14.99
CA ASP A 185 0.99 -25.81 14.09
C ASP A 185 -0.17 -26.81 13.95
N VAL A 186 -1.40 -26.28 13.92
CA VAL A 186 -2.64 -27.05 13.80
C VAL A 186 -3.30 -26.67 12.47
N ASN A 187 -3.74 -27.64 11.68
CA ASN A 187 -4.45 -27.39 10.40
C ASN A 187 -5.97 -27.58 10.51
N SER A 188 -6.49 -27.64 11.74
CA SER A 188 -7.88 -28.00 12.04
C SER A 188 -8.84 -26.80 12.08
N ILE A 189 -8.34 -25.56 12.15
CA ILE A 189 -9.22 -24.38 12.18
C ILE A 189 -9.65 -24.06 10.75
N PRO A 190 -10.98 -24.00 10.46
CA PRO A 190 -11.46 -23.59 9.15
C PRO A 190 -10.99 -22.19 8.80
N VAL A 191 -10.34 -22.06 7.64
CA VAL A 191 -9.84 -20.78 7.12
C VAL A 191 -10.66 -20.34 5.92
N LEU A 192 -10.89 -19.03 5.81
CA LEU A 192 -11.41 -18.43 4.59
C LEU A 192 -10.28 -18.30 3.56
N PRO A 193 -10.61 -18.17 2.25
CA PRO A 193 -9.60 -17.95 1.21
C PRO A 193 -8.73 -16.73 1.53
N ASP A 194 -7.42 -16.81 1.26
CA ASP A 194 -6.46 -15.74 1.54
C ASP A 194 -6.83 -14.39 0.91
N GLY A 195 -7.57 -14.41 -0.19
CA GLY A 195 -8.10 -13.21 -0.85
C GLY A 195 -9.06 -12.38 0.01
N GLY A 196 -9.65 -12.98 1.05
CA GLY A 196 -10.60 -12.32 1.95
C GLY A 196 -10.02 -11.11 2.66
N VAL A 197 -8.73 -11.15 3.04
CA VAL A 197 -8.10 -10.02 3.75
C VAL A 197 -8.02 -8.76 2.88
N TYR A 198 -7.82 -8.91 1.56
CA TYR A 198 -7.80 -7.76 0.65
C TYR A 198 -9.15 -7.09 0.53
N PHE A 199 -10.22 -7.90 0.58
CA PHE A 199 -11.58 -7.39 0.64
C PHE A 199 -11.88 -6.68 1.97
N LEU A 200 -11.37 -7.22 3.09
CA LEU A 200 -11.43 -6.55 4.40
C LEU A 200 -10.79 -5.16 4.35
N TYR A 201 -9.57 -5.04 3.82
CA TYR A 201 -8.91 -3.73 3.66
C TYR A 201 -9.73 -2.74 2.85
N TYR A 202 -10.33 -3.21 1.76
CA TYR A 202 -11.19 -2.40 0.91
C TYR A 202 -12.46 -1.93 1.65
N LEU A 203 -13.08 -2.81 2.46
CA LEU A 203 -14.23 -2.47 3.30
C LEU A 203 -13.89 -1.57 4.50
N CYS A 204 -12.69 -1.68 5.08
CA CYS A 204 -12.23 -0.75 6.11
C CYS A 204 -12.24 0.69 5.59
N GLY A 205 -11.78 0.90 4.34
CA GLY A 205 -11.87 2.21 3.68
C GLY A 205 -13.30 2.74 3.58
N TYR A 206 -14.29 1.87 3.29
CA TYR A 206 -15.70 2.24 3.29
C TYR A 206 -16.19 2.73 4.66
N LEU A 207 -15.83 2.07 5.75
CA LEU A 207 -16.24 2.53 7.09
C LEU A 207 -15.73 3.93 7.40
N PHE A 208 -14.49 4.24 7.05
CA PHE A 208 -13.97 5.59 7.21
C PHE A 208 -14.79 6.59 6.39
N ALA A 209 -15.14 6.25 5.13
CA ALA A 209 -16.00 7.11 4.30
C ALA A 209 -17.39 7.33 4.91
N VAL A 210 -18.05 6.28 5.39
CA VAL A 210 -19.37 6.40 6.02
C VAL A 210 -19.29 7.25 7.27
N ARG A 211 -18.28 7.01 8.11
CA ARG A 211 -18.06 7.78 9.34
C ARG A 211 -17.85 9.26 9.03
N GLU A 212 -17.13 9.61 7.97
CA GLU A 212 -16.99 10.99 7.52
C GLU A 212 -18.34 11.64 7.24
N VAL A 213 -19.15 10.98 6.41
CA VAL A 213 -20.46 11.50 5.99
C VAL A 213 -21.40 11.65 7.20
N CYS A 214 -21.32 10.73 8.17
CA CYS A 214 -22.09 10.84 9.41
C CYS A 214 -21.65 12.04 10.26
N VAL A 215 -20.33 12.27 10.39
CA VAL A 215 -19.79 13.43 11.13
C VAL A 215 -20.18 14.73 10.44
N ASP A 216 -19.99 14.81 9.12
CA ASP A 216 -20.34 16.00 8.31
C ASP A 216 -21.83 16.34 8.43
N LYS A 217 -22.71 15.33 8.40
CA LYS A 217 -24.15 15.53 8.59
C LYS A 217 -24.50 16.03 9.98
N ALA A 218 -23.92 15.44 11.04
CA ALA A 218 -24.19 15.83 12.42
C ALA A 218 -23.74 17.28 12.74
N GLU A 219 -22.63 17.72 12.14
CA GLU A 219 -22.19 19.11 12.21
C GLU A 219 -23.15 20.05 11.47
N SER A 220 -23.59 19.67 10.25
CA SER A 220 -24.51 20.49 9.45
C SER A 220 -25.93 20.62 10.03
N SER A 221 -26.40 19.61 10.77
CA SER A 221 -27.73 19.58 11.37
C SER A 221 -27.79 20.28 12.74
N GLY A 222 -26.71 20.92 13.19
CA GLY A 222 -26.65 21.66 14.46
C GLY A 222 -26.83 20.79 15.71
N THR A 223 -26.86 19.46 15.55
CA THR A 223 -27.17 18.52 16.64
C THR A 223 -25.98 18.31 17.57
N SER A 224 -24.81 18.83 17.21
CA SER A 224 -23.63 18.90 18.08
C SER A 224 -23.76 19.92 19.23
N GLY A 225 -24.86 20.70 19.29
CA GLY A 225 -25.08 21.77 20.27
C GLY A 225 -25.81 21.39 21.56
N LYS A 226 -26.13 20.11 21.82
CA LYS A 226 -26.72 19.68 23.09
C LYS A 226 -25.83 18.67 23.80
N GLY A 227 -24.79 19.17 24.48
CA GLY A 227 -24.01 18.37 25.43
C GLY A 227 -22.51 18.66 25.54
N MET A 228 -22.01 19.83 25.13
CA MET A 228 -20.62 20.19 25.43
C MET A 228 -20.42 21.72 25.50
N GLU A 229 -20.71 22.32 26.65
CA GLU A 229 -20.04 23.58 27.01
C GLU A 229 -18.57 23.26 27.27
N ALA A 230 -17.70 23.52 26.30
CA ALA A 230 -16.25 23.59 26.51
C ALA A 230 -15.56 24.41 25.42
N GLY A 231 -15.43 25.72 25.68
CA GLY A 231 -14.26 26.53 25.32
C GLY A 231 -13.97 26.78 23.84
N LEU A 232 -13.77 28.06 23.51
CA LEU A 232 -13.49 28.64 22.19
C LEU A 232 -12.16 28.18 21.53
N ASP A 233 -11.47 27.15 22.06
CA ASP A 233 -10.10 26.73 21.66
C ASP A 233 -9.97 25.26 21.16
N THR A 234 -11.04 24.49 21.03
CA THR A 234 -10.95 23.03 21.30
C THR A 234 -11.01 22.05 20.11
N GLU A 235 -11.66 22.38 18.99
CA GLU A 235 -11.90 21.41 17.90
C GLU A 235 -10.66 21.00 17.04
N PRO A 236 -9.80 21.92 16.55
CA PRO A 236 -8.58 21.52 15.83
C PRO A 236 -7.57 20.81 16.73
N VAL A 237 -7.56 21.13 18.03
CA VAL A 237 -6.70 20.49 19.03
C VAL A 237 -7.19 19.06 19.31
N ARG A 238 -8.51 18.83 19.38
CA ARG A 238 -9.12 17.53 19.62
C ARG A 238 -8.89 16.54 18.48
N GLY A 239 -9.10 16.95 17.22
CA GLY A 239 -8.79 16.10 16.06
C GLY A 239 -7.31 15.69 16.03
N LYS A 240 -6.40 16.65 16.23
CA LYS A 240 -4.96 16.37 16.33
C LYS A 240 -4.62 15.42 17.49
N ARG A 241 -5.30 15.54 18.63
CA ARG A 241 -5.13 14.64 19.78
C ARG A 241 -5.56 13.21 19.44
N ILE A 242 -6.66 13.02 18.71
CA ILE A 242 -7.14 11.70 18.28
C ILE A 242 -6.17 11.05 17.27
N GLY A 243 -5.71 11.78 16.25
CA GLY A 243 -4.70 11.27 15.32
C GLY A 243 -3.40 10.85 16.01
N ASN A 244 -2.96 11.62 17.01
CA ASN A 244 -1.80 11.27 17.81
C ASN A 244 -2.01 9.97 18.60
N VAL A 245 -3.21 9.71 19.13
CA VAL A 245 -3.50 8.43 19.83
C VAL A 245 -3.38 7.24 18.86
N TRP A 246 -3.93 7.34 17.65
CA TRP A 246 -3.79 6.29 16.65
C TRP A 246 -2.34 6.07 16.21
N LEU A 247 -1.56 7.15 16.08
CA LEU A 247 -0.15 7.07 15.75
C LEU A 247 0.66 6.43 16.87
N MET A 248 0.37 6.75 18.13
CA MET A 248 1.00 6.11 19.29
C MET A 248 0.64 4.62 19.37
N ALA A 249 -0.62 4.26 19.14
CA ALA A 249 -1.03 2.86 19.06
C ALA A 249 -0.30 2.10 17.94
N ALA A 250 -0.14 2.72 16.75
CA ALA A 250 0.65 2.15 15.67
C ALA A 250 2.12 1.97 16.05
N ALA A 251 2.72 2.96 16.74
CA ALA A 251 4.11 2.90 17.19
C ALA A 251 4.32 1.80 18.24
N VAL A 252 3.40 1.65 19.19
CA VAL A 252 3.43 0.56 20.20
C VAL A 252 3.31 -0.80 19.52
N LEU A 253 2.41 -0.95 18.54
CA LEU A 253 2.27 -2.18 17.78
C LEU A 253 3.56 -2.50 17.00
N MET A 254 4.13 -1.52 16.29
CA MET A 254 5.40 -1.69 15.58
C MET A 254 6.54 -2.09 16.52
N MET A 255 6.62 -1.47 17.70
CA MET A 255 7.60 -1.84 18.72
C MET A 255 7.40 -3.29 19.20
N GLY A 256 6.17 -3.70 19.46
CA GLY A 256 5.84 -5.09 19.83
C GLY A 256 6.22 -6.09 18.73
N MET A 257 5.99 -5.74 17.46
CA MET A 257 6.40 -6.56 16.32
C MET A 257 7.92 -6.73 16.27
N ILE A 258 8.69 -5.65 16.43
CA ILE A 258 10.17 -5.71 16.48
C ILE A 258 10.64 -6.55 17.66
N LEU A 259 10.12 -6.31 18.87
CA LEU A 259 10.49 -7.07 20.07
C LEU A 259 10.18 -8.57 19.92
N SER A 260 9.09 -8.93 19.24
CA SER A 260 8.76 -10.35 19.00
C SER A 260 9.82 -11.08 18.17
N ARG A 261 10.52 -10.36 17.28
CA ARG A 261 11.60 -10.89 16.44
C ARG A 261 12.93 -10.98 17.18
N THR A 262 13.21 -10.00 18.02
CA THR A 262 14.52 -9.88 18.69
C THR A 262 14.58 -10.63 20.02
N LEU A 263 13.48 -10.68 20.77
CA LEU A 263 13.43 -11.31 22.11
C LEU A 263 12.80 -12.69 22.11
N ALA A 264 11.71 -12.89 21.35
CA ALA A 264 10.95 -14.15 21.37
C ALA A 264 11.35 -15.14 20.26
N GLY A 265 12.31 -14.77 19.39
CA GLY A 265 12.77 -15.63 18.30
C GLY A 265 11.68 -15.98 17.29
N PHE A 266 10.61 -15.19 17.19
CA PHE A 266 9.48 -15.50 16.32
C PHE A 266 9.95 -15.50 14.86
N SER A 267 9.93 -16.67 14.21
CA SER A 267 10.55 -16.90 12.91
C SER A 267 9.57 -16.81 11.72
N ILE A 268 8.28 -16.70 12.02
CA ILE A 268 7.20 -16.71 11.04
C ILE A 268 7.14 -15.36 10.32
N GLN A 269 7.54 -15.29 9.05
CA GLN A 269 7.45 -14.06 8.24
C GLN A 269 6.00 -13.54 8.18
N MET A 270 5.79 -12.25 8.45
CA MET A 270 4.46 -11.63 8.36
C MET A 270 4.01 -11.58 6.90
N ALA A 271 2.74 -11.89 6.70
CA ALA A 271 2.07 -11.75 5.41
C ALA A 271 0.92 -10.75 5.53
N TYR A 272 0.36 -10.33 4.38
CA TYR A 272 -0.76 -9.39 4.34
C TYR A 272 -2.01 -9.89 5.08
N ASN A 273 -2.14 -11.20 5.28
CA ASN A 273 -3.24 -11.81 6.03
C ASN A 273 -3.00 -11.85 7.55
N TYR A 274 -1.93 -11.27 8.09
CA TYR A 274 -1.70 -11.33 9.53
C TYR A 274 -2.49 -10.26 10.30
N PRO A 275 -3.03 -10.59 11.49
CA PRO A 275 -3.88 -9.67 12.24
C PRO A 275 -3.13 -8.38 12.62
N PHE A 276 -1.84 -8.47 12.95
CA PHE A 276 -1.01 -7.31 13.27
C PHE A 276 -0.82 -6.39 12.06
N THR A 277 -0.62 -6.95 10.87
CA THR A 277 -0.54 -6.18 9.62
C THR A 277 -1.87 -5.50 9.30
N VAL A 278 -2.99 -6.20 9.54
CA VAL A 278 -4.33 -5.63 9.39
C VAL A 278 -4.51 -4.42 10.31
N LEU A 279 -4.24 -4.61 11.59
CA LEU A 279 -4.36 -3.56 12.60
C LEU A 279 -3.43 -2.39 12.30
N LEU A 280 -2.16 -2.64 11.97
CA LEU A 280 -1.20 -1.60 11.65
C LEU A 280 -1.66 -0.73 10.48
N ALA A 281 -2.13 -1.34 9.39
CA ALA A 281 -2.65 -0.61 8.24
C ALA A 281 -3.87 0.26 8.58
N VAL A 282 -4.81 -0.27 9.38
CA VAL A 282 -5.99 0.48 9.83
C VAL A 282 -5.60 1.63 10.76
N LEU A 283 -4.65 1.42 11.68
CA LEU A 283 -4.16 2.44 12.61
C LEU A 283 -3.44 3.58 11.88
N LEU A 284 -2.56 3.25 10.92
CA LEU A 284 -1.85 4.25 10.11
C LEU A 284 -2.83 5.06 9.25
N PHE A 285 -3.84 4.40 8.66
CA PHE A 285 -4.89 5.10 7.92
C PHE A 285 -5.71 6.01 8.85
N ALA A 286 -6.11 5.53 10.03
CA ALA A 286 -6.83 6.32 11.03
C ALA A 286 -6.03 7.53 11.54
N ALA A 287 -4.72 7.39 11.71
CA ALA A 287 -3.83 8.48 12.11
C ALA A 287 -3.77 9.59 11.05
N GLY A 288 -3.71 9.22 9.77
CA GLY A 288 -3.76 10.18 8.66
C GLY A 288 -5.15 10.80 8.45
N TRP A 289 -6.20 10.02 8.73
CA TRP A 289 -7.59 10.37 8.48
C TRP A 289 -8.09 11.59 9.26
N ASN A 290 -7.64 11.77 10.50
CA ASN A 290 -7.89 12.89 11.43
C ASN A 290 -9.30 13.54 11.51
N GLY A 291 -10.32 12.92 10.92
CA GLY A 291 -11.73 13.24 11.10
C GLY A 291 -12.19 14.63 10.65
N ARG A 292 -11.44 15.38 9.82
CA ARG A 292 -11.83 16.76 9.47
C ARG A 292 -11.70 17.10 7.98
N ARG A 293 -12.67 17.91 7.54
CA ARG A 293 -12.79 18.66 6.28
C ARG A 293 -11.47 19.35 5.88
N ASP A 294 -10.68 18.68 5.05
CA ASP A 294 -9.55 19.31 4.33
C ASP A 294 -10.01 20.46 3.42
N GLY A 295 -11.31 20.62 3.15
CA GLY A 295 -11.83 21.52 2.12
C GLY A 295 -11.80 23.03 2.41
N ALA A 296 -11.70 23.48 3.67
CA ALA A 296 -11.72 24.91 4.00
C ALA A 296 -10.43 25.42 4.67
N ALA A 297 -9.72 24.54 5.38
CA ALA A 297 -8.45 24.89 6.03
C ALA A 297 -7.23 24.67 5.12
N SER A 298 -7.31 23.80 4.09
CA SER A 298 -6.18 23.60 3.18
C SER A 298 -5.99 24.79 2.25
N THR A 299 -7.07 25.41 1.75
CA THR A 299 -7.01 26.57 0.87
C THR A 299 -6.44 27.81 1.56
N ALA A 300 -6.70 27.98 2.86
CA ALA A 300 -6.11 29.06 3.67
C ALA A 300 -4.64 28.79 4.04
N ARG A 301 -4.26 27.51 4.23
CA ARG A 301 -2.90 27.11 4.65
C ARG A 301 -1.91 26.96 3.49
N GLU A 302 -2.40 26.81 2.27
CA GLU A 302 -1.59 26.68 1.04
C GLU A 302 -1.00 28.02 0.57
N LYS A 303 -1.57 29.14 1.01
CA LYS A 303 -1.10 30.49 0.65
C LYS A 303 0.20 30.92 1.36
N ASP A 304 0.65 30.20 2.39
CA ASP A 304 1.65 30.70 3.35
C ASP A 304 2.90 29.80 3.55
N ARG A 305 3.17 28.83 2.66
CA ARG A 305 4.33 27.92 2.85
C ARG A 305 5.08 27.57 1.55
N THR A 306 6.03 28.42 1.21
CA THR A 306 6.93 28.35 0.03
C THR A 306 8.02 27.26 0.06
N HIS A 307 8.11 26.40 1.09
CA HIS A 307 9.19 25.39 1.20
C HIS A 307 8.76 24.01 1.77
N ARG A 308 7.64 23.42 1.32
CA ARG A 308 7.34 22.00 1.64
C ARG A 308 7.14 21.15 0.41
N ILE A 309 7.63 19.91 0.48
CA ILE A 309 7.48 18.85 -0.50
C ILE A 309 6.06 18.90 -1.09
N PRO A 310 5.89 19.00 -2.42
CA PRO A 310 4.58 19.00 -3.04
C PRO A 310 3.99 17.59 -2.99
N TRP A 311 3.44 17.21 -1.83
CA TRP A 311 2.83 15.89 -1.57
C TRP A 311 1.82 15.50 -2.65
N GLN A 312 1.13 16.49 -3.19
CA GLN A 312 0.21 16.33 -4.31
C GLN A 312 0.87 15.80 -5.59
N GLU A 313 2.06 16.31 -5.93
CA GLU A 313 2.81 15.87 -7.09
C GLU A 313 3.45 14.51 -6.85
N ALA A 314 4.05 14.32 -5.67
CA ALA A 314 4.61 13.03 -5.26
C ALA A 314 3.55 11.92 -5.22
N GLY A 315 2.36 12.22 -4.70
CA GLY A 315 1.20 11.33 -4.70
C GLY A 315 0.69 10.99 -6.10
N ALA A 316 0.83 11.92 -7.06
CA ALA A 316 0.48 11.69 -8.46
C ALA A 316 1.52 10.81 -9.19
N LEU A 317 2.77 10.81 -8.75
CA LEU A 317 3.84 9.97 -9.31
C LEU A 317 3.86 8.57 -8.68
N SER A 318 3.25 8.38 -7.50
CA SER A 318 3.27 7.13 -6.72
C SER A 318 2.91 5.89 -7.55
N PHE A 319 1.88 5.96 -8.40
CA PHE A 319 1.49 4.83 -9.26
C PHE A 319 2.54 4.50 -10.34
N ALA A 320 3.15 5.52 -10.95
CA ALA A 320 4.20 5.33 -11.94
C ALA A 320 5.47 4.76 -11.30
N VAL A 321 5.86 5.27 -10.13
CA VAL A 321 7.00 4.75 -9.34
C VAL A 321 6.75 3.27 -8.98
N TYR A 322 5.55 2.95 -8.52
CA TYR A 322 5.14 1.57 -8.23
C TYR A 322 5.34 0.64 -9.45
N LEU A 323 5.04 1.08 -10.66
CA LEU A 323 5.22 0.25 -11.87
C LEU A 323 6.70 0.02 -12.21
N VAL A 324 7.54 1.06 -12.13
CA VAL A 324 8.90 1.00 -12.69
C VAL A 324 9.99 0.62 -11.69
N HIS A 325 9.76 0.78 -10.38
CA HIS A 325 10.82 0.54 -9.39
C HIS A 325 11.47 -0.85 -9.43
N PRO A 326 10.77 -1.97 -9.73
CA PRO A 326 11.41 -3.28 -9.75
C PRO A 326 12.41 -3.43 -10.89
N VAL A 327 12.31 -2.61 -11.94
CA VAL A 327 13.30 -2.57 -13.03
C VAL A 327 14.66 -2.19 -12.46
N TYR A 328 14.72 -1.21 -11.56
CA TYR A 328 15.97 -0.77 -10.94
C TYR A 328 16.50 -1.76 -9.92
N VAL A 329 15.61 -2.41 -9.16
CA VAL A 329 15.99 -3.50 -8.24
C VAL A 329 16.62 -4.64 -9.04
N ASN A 330 15.96 -5.13 -10.09
CA ASN A 330 16.48 -6.18 -10.96
C ASN A 330 17.77 -5.74 -11.69
N LEU A 331 17.86 -4.48 -12.13
CA LEU A 331 19.07 -3.92 -12.74
C LEU A 331 20.26 -4.02 -11.78
N LEU A 332 20.12 -3.49 -10.56
CA LEU A 332 21.20 -3.49 -9.57
C LEU A 332 21.59 -4.92 -9.18
N TYR A 333 20.61 -5.80 -8.96
CA TYR A 333 20.85 -7.11 -8.34
C TYR A 333 21.18 -8.20 -9.34
N LYS A 334 20.50 -8.26 -10.48
CA LYS A 334 20.70 -9.32 -11.49
C LYS A 334 21.72 -8.93 -12.56
N PHE A 335 21.74 -7.66 -12.98
CA PHE A 335 22.63 -7.21 -14.06
C PHE A 335 23.96 -6.65 -13.53
N VAL A 336 23.91 -5.69 -12.60
CA VAL A 336 25.12 -5.09 -12.01
C VAL A 336 25.72 -5.99 -10.93
N LYS A 337 24.92 -6.88 -10.33
CA LYS A 337 25.31 -7.81 -9.25
C LYS A 337 25.79 -7.11 -7.98
N ILE A 338 25.25 -5.94 -7.66
CA ILE A 338 25.54 -5.22 -6.42
C ILE A 338 24.30 -5.26 -5.53
N THR A 339 24.40 -5.95 -4.39
CA THR A 339 23.35 -6.03 -3.37
C THR A 339 23.80 -5.36 -2.07
N PRO A 340 22.87 -5.04 -1.15
CA PRO A 340 23.23 -4.61 0.20
C PRO A 340 24.17 -5.60 0.91
N PHE A 341 24.04 -6.91 0.64
CA PHE A 341 24.85 -7.95 1.25
C PHE A 341 26.26 -8.03 0.67
N THR A 342 26.42 -7.91 -0.65
CA THR A 342 27.76 -7.89 -1.27
C THR A 342 28.57 -6.68 -0.81
N VAL A 343 27.91 -5.52 -0.63
CA VAL A 343 28.57 -4.32 -0.11
C VAL A 343 28.89 -4.48 1.38
N LEU A 344 28.00 -5.10 2.15
CA LEU A 344 28.24 -5.41 3.57
C LEU A 344 29.47 -6.30 3.75
N GLU A 345 29.61 -7.35 2.93
CA GLU A 345 30.76 -8.25 2.95
C GLU A 345 32.06 -7.51 2.61
N GLN A 346 32.03 -6.63 1.60
CA GLN A 346 33.17 -5.78 1.24
C GLN A 346 33.59 -4.80 2.35
N CYS A 347 32.68 -4.39 3.23
CA CYS A 347 33.00 -3.57 4.39
C CYS A 347 33.79 -4.33 5.48
N GLY A 348 33.85 -5.66 5.44
CA GLY A 348 34.69 -6.47 6.35
C GLY A 348 34.34 -6.30 7.83
N VAL A 349 33.06 -6.08 8.15
CA VAL A 349 32.62 -5.77 9.52
C VAL A 349 32.68 -7.03 10.40
N GLN A 350 33.52 -7.02 11.44
CA GLN A 350 33.72 -8.20 12.30
C GLN A 350 32.66 -8.38 13.40
N SER A 351 31.93 -7.32 13.76
CA SER A 351 30.88 -7.38 14.78
C SER A 351 29.50 -7.49 14.15
N VAL A 352 28.69 -8.46 14.59
CA VAL A 352 27.31 -8.66 14.12
C VAL A 352 26.47 -7.40 14.34
N ALA A 353 26.62 -6.72 15.50
CA ALA A 353 25.88 -5.51 15.81
C ALA A 353 26.26 -4.34 14.89
N ALA A 354 27.55 -4.18 14.58
CA ALA A 354 28.02 -3.19 13.61
C ALA A 354 27.53 -3.55 12.20
N GLY A 355 27.52 -4.84 11.84
CA GLY A 355 27.00 -5.33 10.56
C GLY A 355 25.51 -5.04 10.39
N GLN A 356 24.71 -5.19 11.46
CA GLN A 356 23.29 -4.83 11.45
C GLN A 356 23.08 -3.33 11.19
N ALA A 357 23.84 -2.46 11.86
CA ALA A 357 23.75 -1.02 11.65
C ALA A 357 24.13 -0.62 10.22
N VAL A 358 25.23 -1.17 9.70
CA VAL A 358 25.67 -0.94 8.31
C VAL A 358 24.62 -1.46 7.32
N LEU A 359 24.04 -2.64 7.57
CA LEU A 359 23.00 -3.21 6.71
C LEU A 359 21.74 -2.33 6.65
N ILE A 360 21.32 -1.75 7.77
CA ILE A 360 20.19 -0.78 7.79
C ILE A 360 20.52 0.43 6.92
N LEU A 361 21.73 0.99 7.05
CA LEU A 361 22.17 2.13 6.24
C LEU A 361 22.24 1.78 4.75
N LEU A 362 22.73 0.59 4.41
CA LEU A 362 22.78 0.10 3.04
C LEU A 362 21.36 -0.10 2.47
N LEU A 363 20.45 -0.75 3.21
CA LEU A 363 19.06 -0.90 2.78
C LEU A 363 18.39 0.46 2.53
N ALA A 364 18.63 1.43 3.41
CA ALA A 364 18.14 2.80 3.22
C ALA A 364 18.76 3.46 1.98
N ALA A 365 20.07 3.35 1.78
CA ALA A 365 20.78 3.91 0.63
C ALA A 365 20.27 3.31 -0.70
N PHE A 366 20.19 1.98 -0.80
CA PHE A 366 19.65 1.31 -1.98
C PHE A 366 18.19 1.69 -2.25
N CYS A 367 17.36 1.78 -1.20
CA CYS A 367 15.98 2.25 -1.33
C CYS A 367 15.92 3.68 -1.88
N LEU A 368 16.74 4.60 -1.38
CA LEU A 368 16.80 5.98 -1.87
C LEU A 368 17.26 6.06 -3.33
N VAL A 369 18.27 5.27 -3.72
CA VAL A 369 18.73 5.19 -5.12
C VAL A 369 17.61 4.70 -6.03
N VAL A 370 16.96 3.59 -5.67
CA VAL A 370 15.84 3.03 -6.45
C VAL A 370 14.67 4.02 -6.51
N LEU A 371 14.33 4.68 -5.41
CA LEU A 371 13.29 5.70 -5.37
C LEU A 371 13.63 6.89 -6.27
N ALA A 372 14.87 7.38 -6.25
CA ALA A 372 15.30 8.51 -7.06
C ALA A 372 15.20 8.18 -8.56
N LEU A 373 15.74 7.03 -8.97
CA LEU A 373 15.69 6.56 -10.35
C LEU A 373 14.25 6.29 -10.82
N ALA A 374 13.44 5.63 -9.99
CA ALA A 374 12.04 5.36 -10.28
C ALA A 374 11.21 6.64 -10.37
N THR A 375 11.48 7.64 -9.52
CA THR A 375 10.80 8.93 -9.54
C THR A 375 11.19 9.75 -10.78
N ALA A 376 12.46 9.75 -11.16
CA ALA A 376 12.91 10.40 -12.40
C ALA A 376 12.22 9.79 -13.63
N THR A 377 12.16 8.47 -13.72
CA THR A 377 11.48 7.78 -14.83
C THR A 377 9.97 7.99 -14.79
N ALA A 378 9.36 7.92 -13.62
CA ALA A 378 7.95 8.25 -13.44
C ALA A 378 7.62 9.67 -13.94
N TRP A 379 8.51 10.64 -13.66
CA TRP A 379 8.36 12.00 -14.13
C TRP A 379 8.45 12.11 -15.66
N VAL A 380 9.43 11.42 -16.28
CA VAL A 380 9.58 11.36 -17.75
C VAL A 380 8.35 10.70 -18.39
N LEU A 381 7.91 9.55 -17.89
CA LEU A 381 6.74 8.84 -18.42
C LEU A 381 5.47 9.70 -18.33
N ARG A 382 5.34 10.53 -17.30
CA ARG A 382 4.21 11.46 -17.14
C ARG A 382 4.25 12.64 -18.13
N LYS A 383 5.40 12.95 -18.74
CA LYS A 383 5.49 13.95 -19.82
C LYS A 383 4.91 13.42 -21.14
N ILE A 384 4.84 12.09 -21.32
CA ILE A 384 4.26 11.47 -22.51
C ILE A 384 2.72 11.60 -22.43
N PRO A 385 2.06 12.36 -23.34
CA PRO A 385 0.63 12.69 -23.21
C PRO A 385 -0.28 11.46 -23.20
N VAL A 386 0.05 10.45 -24.00
CA VAL A 386 -0.72 9.20 -24.09
C VAL A 386 -0.66 8.44 -22.77
N LEU A 387 0.53 8.24 -22.21
CA LEU A 387 0.71 7.54 -20.94
C LEU A 387 0.01 8.28 -19.80
N ARG A 388 0.19 9.60 -19.70
CA ARG A 388 -0.46 10.45 -18.70
C ARG A 388 -1.98 10.42 -18.77
N LYS A 389 -2.55 10.29 -19.97
CA LYS A 389 -4.02 10.32 -20.15
C LYS A 389 -4.67 8.96 -19.89
N PHE A 390 -4.01 7.87 -20.26
CA PHE A 390 -4.63 6.55 -20.30
C PHE A 390 -4.15 5.61 -19.20
N VAL A 391 -2.95 5.79 -18.65
CA VAL A 391 -2.30 4.84 -17.73
C VAL A 391 -1.89 5.51 -16.42
N LEU A 392 -1.25 6.68 -16.47
CA LEU A 392 -0.60 7.35 -15.33
C LEU A 392 -1.43 8.45 -14.65
#